data_AF-A0ABD3LDB6-F1
#
_entry.id   AF-A0ABD3LDB6-F1
#
_cell.length_a   1.000
_cell.length_b   1.000
_cell.length_c   1.000
_cell.angle_alpha   90.00
_cell.angle_beta   90.00
_cell.angle_gamma   90.00
#
_symmetry.space_group_name_H-M   'P 1'
#
loop_
_entity.id
_entity.type
_entity.pdbx_description
1 polymer ?
#
loop_
_entity_poly.entity_id
_entity_poly.type
_entity_poly.pdbx_seq_one_letter_code
_entity_poly.pdbx_strand_id
1 'polypeptide(L)'
;MKGKMMNEMMKIVEMEKLTEYTCNPEYLLQRNKLMTQQGRFMEVINQPYMYGSKIYLEGIGEVNVAHLREHKQLVQEAFDLRMRLIAYWKIVLRRFVDSMALHLRLIMHNLVKK
;
A
#
# COMPACT_ATOMS: atom_id res chain seq x y z
N MET A 1 -30.73 -3.97 7.55
CA MET A 1 -29.66 -4.75 6.87
C MET A 1 -28.46 -3.88 6.47
N LYS A 2 -28.64 -2.77 5.76
CA LYS A 2 -27.54 -1.90 5.30
C LYS A 2 -26.62 -1.39 6.42
N GLY A 3 -27.19 -0.86 7.51
CA GLY A 3 -26.40 -0.35 8.64
C GLY A 3 -25.55 -1.42 9.35
N LYS A 4 -26.11 -2.63 9.55
CA LYS A 4 -25.36 -3.75 10.13
C LYS A 4 -24.17 -4.16 9.26
N MET A 5 -24.36 -4.26 7.94
CA MET A 5 -23.29 -4.57 7.00
C MET A 5 -22.18 -3.52 7.05
N MET A 6 -22.55 -2.23 7.08
CA MET A 6 -21.58 -1.14 7.15
C MET A 6 -20.75 -1.19 8.43
N ASN A 7 -21.36 -1.53 9.57
CA ASN A 7 -20.65 -1.72 10.83
C ASN A 7 -19.65 -2.90 10.76
N GLU A 8 -20.02 -4.03 10.16
CA GLU A 8 -19.09 -5.16 10.00
C GLU A 8 -17.92 -4.80 9.07
N MET A 9 -18.17 -4.06 7.99
CA MET A 9 -17.11 -3.58 7.10
C MET A 9 -16.18 -2.58 7.79
N MET A 10 -16.72 -1.72 8.64
CA MET A 10 -15.91 -0.77 9.40
C MET A 10 -14.95 -1.49 10.35
N LYS A 11 -15.38 -2.59 10.98
CA LYS A 11 -14.49 -3.40 11.83
C LYS A 11 -13.29 -3.93 11.06
N ILE A 12 -13.46 -4.33 9.79
CA ILE A 12 -12.34 -4.79 8.95
C ILE A 12 -11.34 -3.67 8.73
N VAL A 13 -11.82 -2.45 8.42
CA VAL A 13 -10.96 -1.29 8.26
C VAL A 13 -10.21 -0.96 9.56
N GLU A 14 -10.89 -1.00 10.71
CA GLU A 14 -10.26 -0.75 12.00
C GLU A 14 -9.22 -1.83 12.36
N MET A 15 -9.47 -3.10 12.04
CA MET A 15 -8.47 -4.15 12.19
C MET A 15 -7.23 -3.87 11.33
N GLU A 16 -7.40 -3.54 10.05
CA GLU A 16 -6.28 -3.27 9.13
C GLU A 16 -5.44 -2.05 9.56
N LYS A 17 -6.02 -1.07 10.27
CA LYS A 17 -5.30 0.08 10.85
C LYS A 17 -4.42 -0.28 12.05
N LEU A 18 -4.83 -1.28 12.83
CA LEU A 18 -4.12 -1.71 14.04
C LEU A 18 -2.95 -2.64 13.74
N THR A 19 -2.99 -3.31 12.58
CA THR A 19 -2.03 -4.36 12.27
C THR A 19 -1.04 -3.93 11.19
N GLU A 20 0.21 -4.34 11.34
CA GLU A 20 1.18 -4.46 10.23
C GLU A 20 1.18 -5.90 9.70
N TYR A 21 0.00 -6.51 9.55
CA TYR A 21 -0.12 -7.95 9.31
C TYR A 21 0.29 -8.33 7.88
N THR A 22 1.58 -8.63 7.75
CA THR A 22 2.32 -8.84 6.50
C THR A 22 2.55 -10.32 6.17
N CYS A 23 1.89 -11.25 6.87
CA CYS A 23 1.97 -12.70 6.65
C CYS A 23 1.31 -13.20 5.34
N ASN A 24 1.34 -12.38 4.28
CA ASN A 24 0.94 -12.75 2.94
C ASN A 24 2.20 -12.82 2.06
N PRO A 25 2.54 -13.97 1.43
CA PRO A 25 3.70 -14.07 0.55
C PRO A 25 3.74 -13.02 -0.58
N GLU A 26 2.56 -12.57 -1.04
CA GLU A 26 2.44 -11.52 -2.04
C GLU A 26 2.96 -10.17 -1.53
N TYR A 27 2.91 -9.91 -0.20
CA TYR A 27 3.51 -8.72 0.41
C TYR A 27 5.01 -8.67 0.13
N LEU A 28 5.72 -9.75 0.48
CA LEU A 28 7.17 -9.81 0.35
C LEU A 28 7.57 -9.69 -1.12
N LEU A 29 6.84 -10.35 -2.03
CA LEU A 29 7.09 -10.24 -3.45
C LEU A 29 6.95 -8.78 -3.95
N GLN A 30 5.86 -8.11 -3.61
CA GLN A 30 5.62 -6.72 -4.03
C GLN A 30 6.63 -5.77 -3.39
N ARG A 31 6.89 -5.89 -2.08
CA ARG A 31 7.88 -5.08 -1.37
C ARG A 31 9.26 -5.26 -2.01
N ASN A 32 9.71 -6.49 -2.22
CA ASN A 32 11.04 -6.76 -2.80
C ASN A 32 11.16 -6.15 -4.19
N LYS A 33 10.13 -6.31 -5.04
CA LYS A 33 10.08 -5.69 -6.35
C LYS A 33 10.21 -4.17 -6.27
N LEU A 34 9.42 -3.52 -5.41
CA LEU A 34 9.46 -2.06 -5.24
C LEU A 34 10.82 -1.58 -4.71
N MET A 35 11.43 -2.32 -3.77
CA MET A 35 12.72 -1.99 -3.16
C MET A 35 13.90 -2.05 -4.14
N THR A 36 13.79 -2.78 -5.27
CA THR A 36 14.83 -2.77 -6.31
C THR A 36 15.09 -1.36 -6.89
N GLN A 37 14.13 -0.45 -6.75
CA GLN A 37 14.25 0.92 -7.25
C GLN A 37 15.07 1.84 -6.33
N GLN A 38 15.42 1.40 -5.11
CA GLN A 38 16.09 2.24 -4.12
C GLN A 38 17.44 2.76 -4.60
N GLY A 39 18.24 1.93 -5.29
CA GLY A 39 19.54 2.34 -5.82
C GLY A 39 19.42 3.53 -6.78
N ARG A 40 18.61 3.39 -7.82
CA ARG A 40 18.33 4.45 -8.80
C ARG A 40 17.75 5.70 -8.14
N PHE A 41 16.85 5.53 -7.18
CA PHE A 41 16.27 6.64 -6.44
C PHE A 41 17.34 7.44 -5.68
N MET A 42 18.23 6.76 -4.95
CA MET A 42 19.29 7.40 -4.19
C MET A 42 20.35 8.06 -5.08
N GLU A 43 20.63 7.51 -6.26
CA GLU A 43 21.50 8.14 -7.27
C GLU A 43 20.94 9.50 -7.71
N VAL A 44 19.64 9.57 -8.03
CA VAL A 44 18.97 10.83 -8.43
C VAL A 44 18.94 11.87 -7.31
N ILE A 45 18.82 11.43 -6.06
CA ILE A 45 18.89 12.30 -4.88
C ILE A 45 20.31 12.86 -4.69
N ASN A 46 21.33 12.02 -4.87
CA ASN A 46 22.71 12.39 -4.58
C ASN A 46 23.39 13.18 -5.71
N GLN A 47 22.93 13.05 -6.95
CA GLN A 47 23.56 13.66 -8.13
C GLN A 47 22.61 14.64 -8.86
N PRO A 48 22.30 15.80 -8.26
CA PRO A 48 21.32 16.74 -8.80
C PRO A 48 21.70 17.39 -10.12
N TYR A 49 23.00 17.44 -10.44
CA TYR A 49 23.50 18.01 -11.70
C TYR A 49 23.42 17.02 -12.87
N MET A 50 23.43 15.72 -12.57
CA MET A 50 23.35 14.64 -13.56
C MET A 50 21.90 14.24 -13.83
N TYR A 51 21.05 14.32 -12.80
CA TYR A 51 19.65 13.93 -12.90
C TYR A 51 18.71 15.10 -12.58
N GLY A 52 17.71 15.27 -13.44
CA GLY A 52 16.64 16.25 -13.25
C GLY A 52 15.85 16.05 -11.95
N SER A 53 14.85 16.90 -11.73
CA SER A 53 14.03 16.86 -10.52
C SER A 53 12.93 15.80 -10.55
N LYS A 54 12.70 15.12 -11.67
CA LYS A 54 11.59 14.18 -11.84
C LYS A 54 12.11 12.76 -12.06
N ILE A 55 11.51 11.80 -11.38
CA ILE A 55 11.77 10.36 -11.54
C ILE A 55 10.45 9.60 -11.57
N TYR A 56 10.35 8.61 -12.45
CA TYR A 56 9.25 7.65 -12.42
C TYR A 56 9.55 6.54 -11.42
N LEU A 57 8.64 6.27 -10.48
CA LEU A 57 8.72 5.15 -9.56
C LEU A 57 7.52 4.22 -9.78
N GLU A 58 7.78 2.94 -10.04
CA GLU A 58 6.74 1.93 -10.12
C GLU A 58 5.93 1.90 -8.82
N GLY A 59 4.60 1.85 -8.96
CA GLY A 59 3.67 1.90 -7.83
C GLY A 59 3.32 3.32 -7.34
N ILE A 60 3.99 4.37 -7.84
CA ILE A 60 3.71 5.77 -7.49
C ILE A 60 3.40 6.62 -8.73
N GLY A 61 4.21 6.50 -9.78
CA GLY A 61 4.17 7.38 -10.95
C GLY A 61 5.35 8.36 -10.98
N GLU A 62 5.17 9.50 -11.64
CA GLU A 62 6.17 10.57 -11.68
C GLU A 62 6.23 11.30 -10.32
N VAL A 63 7.43 11.42 -9.76
CA VAL A 63 7.71 12.08 -8.48
C VAL A 63 8.73 13.17 -8.69
N ASN A 64 8.42 14.38 -8.18
CA ASN A 64 9.41 15.45 -8.09
C ASN A 64 10.24 15.27 -6.80
N VAL A 65 11.55 15.07 -6.94
CA VAL A 65 12.49 14.79 -5.84
C VAL A 65 13.36 15.99 -5.47
N ALA A 66 13.15 17.17 -6.08
CA ALA A 66 13.96 18.35 -5.78
C ALA A 66 13.94 18.70 -4.28
N HIS A 67 12.74 18.74 -3.68
CA HIS A 67 12.55 19.06 -2.26
C HIS A 67 13.10 17.96 -1.33
N LEU A 68 13.23 16.72 -1.79
CA LEU A 68 13.75 15.62 -0.98
C LEU A 68 15.27 15.72 -0.77
N ARG A 69 15.97 16.47 -1.63
CA ARG A 69 17.43 16.69 -1.54
C ARG A 69 17.83 17.52 -0.32
N GLU A 70 16.90 18.24 0.28
CA GLU A 70 17.10 19.00 1.52
C GLU A 70 17.06 18.08 2.75
N HIS A 71 16.50 16.86 2.61
CA HIS A 71 16.27 15.91 3.69
C HIS A 71 16.99 14.56 3.45
N LYS A 72 18.22 14.60 2.94
CA LYS A 72 18.98 13.38 2.54
C LYS A 72 19.10 12.32 3.63
N GLN A 73 19.13 12.72 4.90
CA GLN A 73 19.24 11.79 6.03
C GLN A 73 17.97 10.93 6.19
N LEU A 74 16.80 11.47 5.89
CA LEU A 74 15.51 10.80 6.11
C LEU A 74 14.92 10.21 4.82
N VAL A 75 15.41 10.62 3.66
CA VAL A 75 14.82 10.26 2.37
C VAL A 75 14.84 8.74 2.10
N GLN A 76 15.87 8.04 2.57
CA GLN A 76 15.99 6.60 2.40
C GLN A 76 14.96 5.85 3.26
N GLU A 77 14.75 6.29 4.49
CA GLU A 77 13.73 5.74 5.39
C GLU A 77 12.31 6.04 4.88
N ALA A 78 12.08 7.27 4.42
CA ALA A 78 10.81 7.67 3.82
C ALA A 78 10.49 6.85 2.56
N PHE A 79 11.51 6.55 1.75
CA PHE A 79 11.37 5.66 0.59
C PHE A 79 10.97 4.25 1.00
N ASP A 80 11.70 3.62 1.94
CA ASP A 80 11.37 2.27 2.41
C ASP A 80 9.96 2.21 3.02
N LEU A 81 9.59 3.19 3.85
CA LEU A 81 8.24 3.29 4.41
C LEU A 81 7.19 3.40 3.30
N ARG A 82 7.42 4.26 2.30
CA ARG A 82 6.49 4.43 1.18
C ARG A 82 6.31 3.13 0.39
N MET A 83 7.39 2.40 0.13
CA MET A 83 7.32 1.13 -0.61
C MET A 83 6.60 0.04 0.19
N ARG A 84 6.82 -0.03 1.50
CA ARG A 84 6.07 -0.96 2.38
C ARG A 84 4.58 -0.64 2.40
N LEU A 85 4.21 0.64 2.50
CA LEU A 85 2.81 1.08 2.49
C LEU A 85 2.10 0.72 1.18
N ILE A 86 2.77 0.91 0.03
CA ILE A 86 2.20 0.54 -1.28
C ILE A 86 1.99 -0.98 -1.36
N ALA A 87 2.99 -1.77 -0.97
CA ALA A 87 2.88 -3.23 -0.97
C ALA A 87 1.76 -3.72 -0.02
N TYR A 88 1.64 -3.12 1.16
CA TYR A 88 0.62 -3.46 2.14
C TYR A 88 -0.78 -3.09 1.67
N TRP A 89 -0.95 -1.90 1.08
CA TRP A 89 -2.26 -1.40 0.64
C TRP A 89 -2.93 -2.33 -0.37
N LYS A 90 -2.15 -2.96 -1.26
CA LYS A 90 -2.66 -3.97 -2.20
C LYS A 90 -3.34 -5.14 -1.48
N ILE A 91 -2.82 -5.56 -0.33
CA ILE A 91 -3.35 -6.68 0.46
C ILE A 91 -4.59 -6.25 1.24
N VAL A 92 -4.57 -5.06 1.85
CA VAL A 92 -5.71 -4.49 2.56
C VAL A 92 -6.93 -4.43 1.63
N LEU A 93 -6.75 -3.91 0.41
CA LEU A 93 -7.82 -3.85 -0.59
C LEU A 93 -8.38 -5.24 -0.92
N ARG A 94 -7.51 -6.23 -1.13
CA ARG A 94 -7.93 -7.60 -1.43
C ARG A 94 -8.75 -8.21 -0.29
N ARG A 95 -8.24 -8.14 0.95
CA ARG A 95 -8.93 -8.66 2.14
C ARG A 95 -10.28 -8.00 2.35
N PHE A 96 -10.36 -6.68 2.12
CA PHE A 96 -11.59 -5.94 2.22
C PHE A 96 -12.62 -6.42 1.20
N VAL A 97 -12.24 -6.54 -0.08
CA VAL A 97 -13.12 -7.01 -1.16
C VAL A 97 -13.58 -8.45 -0.91
N ASP A 98 -12.66 -9.37 -0.55
CA ASP A 98 -12.99 -10.76 -0.28
C ASP A 98 -13.96 -10.88 0.91
N SER A 99 -13.72 -10.11 1.98
CA SER A 99 -14.58 -10.10 3.16
C SER A 99 -15.97 -9.53 2.86
N MET A 100 -16.06 -8.47 2.05
CA MET A 100 -17.33 -7.94 1.56
C MET A 100 -18.11 -8.98 0.76
N ALA A 101 -17.44 -9.65 -0.18
CA ALA A 101 -18.07 -10.65 -1.04
C ALA A 101 -18.62 -11.84 -0.21
N LEU A 102 -17.87 -12.33 0.77
CA LEU A 102 -18.31 -13.40 1.66
C LEU A 102 -19.52 -12.99 2.52
N HIS A 103 -19.50 -11.78 3.09
CA HIS A 103 -20.64 -11.27 3.85
C HIS A 103 -21.90 -11.13 3.01
N LEU A 104 -21.79 -10.60 1.79
CA LEU A 104 -22.92 -10.48 0.86
C LEU A 104 -23.49 -11.84 0.50
N ARG A 105 -22.63 -12.83 0.19
CA ARG A 105 -23.06 -14.21 -0.09
C ARG A 105 -23.82 -14.82 1.08
N LEU A 106 -23.32 -14.66 2.31
CA LEU A 106 -23.98 -15.16 3.51
C LEU A 106 -25.37 -14.52 3.70
N ILE A 107 -25.47 -13.21 3.50
CA ILE A 107 -26.75 -12.49 3.58
C ILE A 107 -27.74 -13.02 2.55
N MET A 108 -27.33 -13.16 1.28
CA MET A 108 -28.19 -13.69 0.21
C MET A 108 -28.66 -15.11 0.50
N HIS A 109 -27.75 -15.98 0.94
CA HIS A 109 -28.10 -17.34 1.32
C HIS A 109 -29.13 -17.38 2.46
N ASN A 110 -28.99 -16.53 3.47
CA ASN A 110 -29.94 -16.45 4.59
C ASN A 110 -31.27 -15.81 4.21
N LEU A 111 -31.31 -14.98 3.17
CA LEU A 111 -32.55 -14.45 2.61
C LEU A 111 -33.33 -15.52 1.85
N VAL A 112 -32.65 -16.37 1.07
CA VAL A 112 -33.29 -17.42 0.26
C VAL A 112 -33.77 -18.60 1.11
N LYS A 113 -33.05 -18.91 2.21
CA LYS A 113 -33.47 -19.95 3.17
C LYS A 113 -34.64 -19.54 4.07
N LYS A 114 -35.16 -18.33 3.92
CA LYS A 114 -36.24 -17.76 4.71
C LYS A 114 -37.52 -17.77 3.89
#